data_AF-A0A9E3G0Q6-F1
#
_entry.id   AF-A0A9E3G0Q6-F1
#
_cell.length_a   1.000
_cell.length_b   1.000
_cell.length_c   1.000
_cell.angle_alpha   90.00
_cell.angle_beta   90.00
_cell.angle_gamma   90.00
#
_symmetry.space_group_name_H-M   'P 1'
#
loop_
_entity.id
_entity.type
_entity.pdbx_description
1 polymer ?
#
loop_
_entity_poly.entity_id
_entity_poly.type
_entity_poly.pdbx_seq_one_letter_code
_entity_poly.pdbx_strand_id
1 'polypeptide(L)'
;MSSDELLTTNRKALTINLDEAKYGTFAEIGAGQEVARHFFQAGGAAGTVAKSISAYDMKFSDAIYGKSARYVSRERLALMLEHEYGLLLER
;
A
#
# COMPACT_ATOMS: atom_id res chain seq x y z
N MET A 1 -1.51 -20.95 25.45
CA MET A 1 -1.57 -20.05 24.29
C MET A 1 -1.01 -20.83 23.12
N SER A 2 -1.86 -21.58 22.39
CA SER A 2 -1.41 -22.53 21.37
C SER A 2 -2.02 -22.22 20.01
N SER A 3 -1.25 -22.63 18.99
CA SER A 3 -1.44 -22.56 17.55
C SER A 3 -1.33 -21.17 16.93
N ASP A 4 -0.34 -21.00 16.05
CA ASP A 4 -0.47 -20.23 14.81
C ASP A 4 -1.84 -20.53 14.18
N GLU A 5 -2.87 -19.83 14.63
CA GLU A 5 -4.16 -19.83 13.98
C GLU A 5 -3.87 -19.23 12.60
N LEU A 6 -3.96 -20.02 11.54
CA LEU A 6 -3.79 -19.56 10.16
C LEU A 6 -4.84 -18.47 9.92
N LEU A 7 -4.47 -17.23 10.23
CA LEU A 7 -5.36 -16.09 10.08
C LEU A 7 -5.68 -15.98 8.59
N THR A 8 -6.98 -15.99 8.28
CA THR A 8 -7.45 -15.68 6.93
C THR A 8 -6.90 -14.33 6.50
N THR A 9 -6.78 -14.08 5.19
CA THR A 9 -6.32 -12.78 4.67
C THR A 9 -7.12 -11.62 5.25
N ASN A 10 -8.44 -11.81 5.43
CA ASN A 10 -9.32 -10.84 6.05
C ASN A 10 -8.96 -10.59 7.53
N ARG A 11 -8.75 -11.65 8.34
CA ARG A 11 -8.29 -11.49 9.73
C ARG A 11 -6.94 -10.78 9.82
N LYS A 12 -5.98 -11.11 8.95
CA LYS A 12 -4.68 -10.42 8.89
C LYS A 12 -4.83 -8.93 8.60
N ALA A 13 -5.64 -8.58 7.61
CA ALA A 13 -5.91 -7.20 7.24
C ALA A 13 -6.63 -6.45 8.37
N LEU A 14 -7.63 -7.06 9.01
CA LEU A 14 -8.33 -6.47 10.17
C LEU A 14 -7.36 -6.23 11.34
N THR A 15 -6.50 -7.20 11.66
CA THR A 15 -5.49 -7.02 12.73
C THR A 15 -4.58 -5.84 12.46
N ILE A 16 -4.20 -5.60 11.20
CA ILE A 16 -3.41 -4.43 10.83
C ILE A 16 -4.25 -3.15 10.92
N ASN A 17 -5.50 -3.17 10.46
CA ASN A 17 -6.41 -2.02 10.49
C ASN A 17 -6.71 -1.51 11.92
N LEU A 18 -6.63 -2.39 12.91
CA LEU A 18 -6.88 -2.05 14.31
C LEU A 18 -5.60 -1.63 15.06
N ASP A 19 -4.44 -1.64 14.39
CA ASP A 19 -3.18 -1.19 14.96
C ASP A 19 -2.95 0.29 14.65
N GLU A 20 -3.14 1.15 15.65
CA GLU A 20 -2.99 2.60 15.53
C GLU A 20 -1.55 3.04 15.15
N ALA A 21 -0.55 2.19 15.35
CA ALA A 21 0.82 2.48 14.90
C ALA A 21 0.99 2.31 13.38
N LYS A 22 0.03 1.69 12.68
CA LYS A 22 0.07 1.41 11.25
C LYS A 22 -0.89 2.31 10.51
N TYR A 23 -0.36 3.41 9.98
CA TYR A 23 -1.09 4.36 9.14
C TYR A 23 -0.23 4.77 7.95
N GLY A 24 -0.82 4.81 6.75
CA GLY A 24 -0.11 5.27 5.57
C GLY A 24 -0.81 4.97 4.26
N THR A 25 0.00 4.85 3.20
CA THR A 25 -0.47 4.71 1.83
C THR A 25 -0.21 3.30 1.28
N PHE A 26 -1.19 2.74 0.58
CA PHE A 26 -0.97 1.59 -0.30
C PHE A 26 -0.67 2.08 -1.73
N ALA A 27 0.56 1.84 -2.20
CA ALA A 27 0.96 2.14 -3.57
C ALA A 27 1.27 0.85 -4.32
N GLU A 28 0.41 0.51 -5.28
CA GLU A 28 0.50 -0.76 -6.02
C GLU A 28 0.86 -0.51 -7.49
N ILE A 29 1.83 -1.27 -8.02
CA ILE A 29 2.22 -1.26 -9.43
C ILE A 29 2.08 -2.68 -10.00
N GLY A 30 1.06 -2.90 -10.82
CA GLY A 30 0.63 -4.26 -11.15
C GLY A 30 -0.12 -4.92 -9.98
N ALA A 31 -0.75 -6.08 -10.22
CA ALA A 31 -1.44 -6.91 -9.22
C ALA A 31 -2.89 -6.57 -8.81
N GLY A 32 -3.65 -5.84 -9.62
CA GLY A 32 -5.11 -5.73 -9.46
C GLY A 32 -5.62 -4.77 -8.38
N GLN A 33 -4.75 -4.05 -7.65
CA GLN A 33 -5.11 -3.31 -6.42
C GLN A 33 -5.71 -4.21 -5.33
N GLU A 34 -5.30 -5.48 -5.31
CA GLU A 34 -5.91 -6.47 -4.45
C GLU A 34 -5.48 -6.30 -3.00
N VAL A 35 -4.32 -5.69 -2.72
CA VAL A 35 -3.88 -5.49 -1.32
C VAL A 35 -4.80 -4.49 -0.64
N ALA A 36 -4.95 -3.28 -1.18
CA ALA A 36 -5.84 -2.29 -0.60
C ALA A 36 -7.30 -2.79 -0.49
N ARG A 37 -7.77 -3.59 -1.47
CA ARG A 37 -9.11 -4.20 -1.44
C ARG A 37 -9.34 -5.04 -0.18
N HIS A 38 -8.38 -5.87 0.22
CA HIS A 38 -8.53 -6.69 1.43
C HIS A 38 -8.64 -5.84 2.70
N PHE A 39 -7.89 -4.74 2.77
CA PHE A 39 -7.93 -3.81 3.89
C PHE A 39 -9.27 -3.08 3.97
N PHE A 40 -9.81 -2.64 2.84
CA PHE A 40 -11.15 -2.04 2.81
C PHE A 40 -12.25 -3.03 3.22
N GLN A 41 -12.18 -4.28 2.75
CA GLN A 41 -13.19 -5.30 3.06
C GLN A 41 -13.13 -5.81 4.50
N ALA A 42 -11.95 -5.78 5.13
CA ALA A 42 -11.78 -6.26 6.50
C ALA A 42 -12.44 -5.35 7.54
N GLY A 43 -12.69 -4.08 7.22
CA GLY A 43 -13.21 -3.08 8.15
C GLY A 43 -12.11 -2.42 8.99
N GLY A 44 -12.38 -1.25 9.57
CA GLY A 44 -11.39 -0.47 10.33
C GLY A 44 -10.37 0.30 9.47
N ALA A 45 -10.47 0.23 8.14
CA ALA A 45 -9.48 0.81 7.21
C ALA A 45 -9.25 2.32 7.39
N ALA A 46 -10.21 3.08 7.93
CA ALA A 46 -10.04 4.51 8.20
C ALA A 46 -8.88 4.81 9.18
N GLY A 47 -8.55 3.88 10.07
CA GLY A 47 -7.43 4.00 11.01
C GLY A 47 -6.06 3.69 10.40
N THR A 48 -6.01 3.14 9.18
CA THR A 48 -4.77 2.63 8.58
C THR A 48 -4.49 3.14 7.18
N VAL A 49 -5.53 3.33 6.36
CA VAL A 49 -5.40 3.69 4.95
C VAL A 49 -5.65 5.18 4.76
N ALA A 50 -4.56 5.95 4.71
CA ALA A 50 -4.58 7.36 4.36
C ALA A 50 -4.94 7.57 2.87
N LYS A 51 -4.36 6.72 2.02
CA LYS A 51 -4.52 6.75 0.57
C LYS A 51 -4.29 5.35 -0.02
N SER A 52 -4.95 5.06 -1.12
CA SER A 52 -4.61 3.93 -1.99
C SER A 52 -4.46 4.43 -3.42
N ILE A 53 -3.40 3.99 -4.10
CA ILE A 53 -3.10 4.39 -5.47
C ILE A 53 -2.62 3.20 -6.29
N SER A 54 -2.95 3.22 -7.58
CA SER A 54 -2.32 2.35 -8.56
C SER A 54 -1.95 3.09 -9.81
N ALA A 55 -0.75 2.81 -10.29
CA ALA A 55 -0.19 3.38 -11.51
C ALA A 55 0.28 2.25 -12.44
N TYR A 56 -0.68 1.59 -13.10
CA TYR A 56 -0.41 0.51 -14.06
C TYR A 56 0.27 0.99 -15.34
N ASP A 57 -0.22 2.09 -15.89
CA ASP A 57 0.34 2.64 -17.11
C ASP A 57 1.69 3.28 -16.81
N MET A 58 2.70 2.92 -17.62
CA MET A 58 4.07 3.36 -17.41
C MET A 58 4.20 4.88 -17.47
N LYS A 59 3.45 5.56 -18.36
CA LYS A 59 3.53 7.02 -18.50
C LYS A 59 2.87 7.73 -17.33
N PHE A 60 1.72 7.24 -16.86
CA PHE A 60 1.10 7.75 -15.63
C PHE A 60 1.99 7.53 -14.42
N SER A 61 2.56 6.33 -14.30
CA SER A 61 3.50 5.99 -13.23
C SER A 61 4.74 6.89 -13.25
N ASP A 62 5.24 7.24 -14.45
CA ASP A 62 6.35 8.19 -14.59
C ASP A 62 5.97 9.64 -14.30
N ALA A 63 4.74 10.05 -14.62
CA ALA A 63 4.24 11.37 -14.29
C ALA A 63 4.09 11.59 -12.78
N ILE A 64 3.80 10.52 -12.02
CA ILE A 64 3.63 10.55 -10.57
C ILE A 64 4.97 10.39 -9.86
N TYR A 65 5.75 9.36 -10.22
CA TYR A 65 6.94 8.94 -9.47
C TYR A 65 8.26 9.29 -10.16
N GLY A 66 8.23 9.96 -11.31
CA GLY A 66 9.42 10.18 -12.15
C GLY A 66 9.80 8.95 -12.98
N LYS A 67 10.76 9.11 -13.90
CA LYS A 67 11.23 8.01 -14.76
C LYS A 67 12.20 7.10 -14.01
N SER A 68 12.21 5.81 -14.35
CA SER A 68 13.27 4.89 -13.96
C SER A 68 13.73 4.05 -15.15
N ALA A 69 14.95 3.52 -15.10
CA ALA A 69 15.48 2.67 -16.17
C ALA A 69 14.71 1.34 -16.30
N ARG A 70 14.15 0.83 -15.19
CA ARG A 70 13.34 -0.40 -15.15
C ARG A 70 12.22 -0.26 -14.13
N TYR A 71 11.01 -0.59 -14.53
CA TYR A 71 9.81 -0.43 -13.71
C TYR A 71 9.66 -1.49 -12.61
N VAL A 72 10.26 -2.68 -12.80
CA VAL A 72 10.42 -3.69 -11.74
C VAL A 72 11.85 -3.60 -11.24
N SER A 73 12.09 -2.71 -10.30
CA SER A 73 13.42 -2.46 -9.74
C SER A 73 13.35 -1.85 -8.35
N ARG A 74 14.46 -1.95 -7.61
CA ARG A 74 14.64 -1.25 -6.33
C ARG A 74 14.54 0.26 -6.50
N GLU A 75 15.08 0.79 -7.59
CA GLU A 75 15.05 2.23 -7.91
C GLU A 75 13.62 2.73 -8.04
N ARG A 76 12.77 2.02 -8.81
CA ARG A 76 11.35 2.37 -8.93
C ARG A 76 10.63 2.32 -7.59
N LEU A 77 10.86 1.27 -6.80
CA LEU A 77 10.28 1.16 -5.47
C LEU A 77 10.69 2.33 -4.56
N ALA A 78 11.96 2.74 -4.59
CA ALA A 78 12.44 3.86 -3.79
C ALA A 78 11.76 5.18 -4.18
N LEU A 79 11.62 5.47 -5.47
CA LEU A 79 10.91 6.65 -5.98
C LEU A 79 9.44 6.68 -5.52
N MET A 80 8.77 5.54 -5.56
CA MET A 80 7.39 5.43 -5.07
C MET A 80 7.31 5.68 -3.56
N LEU A 81 8.19 5.06 -2.78
CA LEU A 81 8.21 5.23 -1.33
C LEU A 81 8.50 6.67 -0.94
N GLU A 82 9.47 7.32 -1.57
CA GLU A 82 9.82 8.72 -1.28
C GLU A 82 8.66 9.67 -1.59
N HIS A 83 8.03 9.52 -2.76
CA HIS A 83 6.88 10.33 -3.15
C HIS A 83 5.69 10.14 -2.19
N GLU A 84 5.32 8.88 -1.93
CA GLU A 84 4.13 8.55 -1.15
C GLU A 84 4.29 8.86 0.34
N TYR A 85 5.49 8.65 0.88
CA TYR A 85 5.82 9.01 2.25
C TYR A 85 5.94 10.52 2.44
N GLY A 86 6.53 11.24 1.47
CA GLY A 86 6.56 12.72 1.49
C GLY A 86 5.16 13.31 1.58
N LEU A 87 4.25 12.87 0.71
CA LEU A 87 2.84 13.30 0.74
C LEU A 87 2.11 12.96 2.04
N LEU A 88 2.51 11.88 2.72
CA LEU A 88 1.94 11.49 4.01
C LEU A 88 2.38 12.47 5.13
N LEU A 89 3.62 12.99 5.07
CA LEU A 89 4.16 13.92 6.06
C LEU A 89 3.70 15.37 5.86
N GLU A 90 3.29 15.75 4.65
CA GLU A 90 2.78 17.11 4.35
C GLU A 90 1.36 17.37 4.88
N ARG A 91 0.73 16.39 5.54
CA ARG A 91 -0.60 16.47 6.14
C ARG A 91 -0.56 16.30 7.65
#